data_AF-A0A6A5H5D9-F1
#
_entry.id   AF-A0A6A5H5D9-F1
#
_cell.length_a   1.000
_cell.length_b   1.000
_cell.length_c   1.000
_cell.angle_alpha   90.00
_cell.angle_beta   90.00
_cell.angle_gamma   90.00
#
_symmetry.space_group_name_H-M   'P 1'
#
loop_
_entity.id
_entity.type
_entity.pdbx_description
1 polymer ?
#
loop_
_entity_poly.entity_id
_entity_poly.type
_entity_poly.pdbx_seq_one_letter_code
_entity_poly.pdbx_strand_id
1 'polypeptide(L)'
;MWKRSTLLKCLNLPMNRNMTHHIIENGKEAAGKLAEFRDIMLQFNMFPFLNGGTLLGWYRECGIIPHTTDMDIAVFAKDFRPDLVKFLQSRSSPFQLVRKIGLLNDSFELTVTTKTGYKVNTDLFLMYEAVDGNGNVRNWVGGASYTLKYKYIYPKYDPWCAADLYGYLFWVTCSPQKMLIFEYGNLWYEDLPSSQYNWKNSANNVQRNGEWREEELEQVYVMY
;
A
#
# COMPACT_ATOMS: atom_id res chain seq x y z
N MET A 1 -19.09 12.42 10.10
CA MET A 1 -18.64 13.81 10.34
C MET A 1 -17.42 13.75 11.25
N TRP A 2 -16.22 13.75 10.66
CA TRP A 2 -14.96 13.41 11.34
C TRP A 2 -14.49 14.60 12.21
N LYS A 3 -14.54 14.44 13.53
CA LYS A 3 -13.98 15.42 14.47
C LYS A 3 -12.45 15.32 14.41
N ARG A 4 -11.80 16.29 13.75
CA ARG A 4 -10.36 16.63 13.81
C ARG A 4 -9.40 15.65 13.10
N SER A 5 -9.42 15.59 11.76
CA SER A 5 -8.26 15.07 11.02
C SER A 5 -7.15 16.11 11.05
N THR A 6 -6.00 15.78 11.64
CA THR A 6 -4.80 16.64 11.60
C THR A 6 -4.12 16.47 10.25
N LEU A 7 -3.85 17.58 9.55
CA LEU A 7 -2.99 17.56 8.37
C LEU A 7 -1.53 17.48 8.81
N LEU A 8 -0.84 16.42 8.42
CA LEU A 8 0.57 16.22 8.69
C LEU A 8 1.42 16.77 7.55
N LYS A 9 2.59 17.28 7.90
CA LYS A 9 3.64 17.64 6.94
C LYS A 9 4.59 16.46 6.77
N CYS A 10 4.96 16.20 5.52
CA CYS A 10 6.14 15.42 5.18
C CYS A 10 7.42 16.15 5.63
N LEU A 11 8.54 15.43 5.68
CA LEU A 11 9.82 15.94 6.15
C LEU A 11 10.62 16.68 5.07
N ASN A 12 10.35 16.41 3.79
CA ASN A 12 11.07 16.98 2.65
C ASN A 12 12.60 16.77 2.74
N LEU A 13 13.02 15.56 3.10
CA LEU A 13 14.44 15.23 3.24
C LEU A 13 15.13 15.24 1.87
N PRO A 14 16.35 15.79 1.77
CA PRO A 14 17.15 15.67 0.56
C PRO A 14 17.61 14.22 0.39
N MET A 15 17.30 13.63 -0.76
CA MET A 15 17.64 12.23 -1.04
C MET A 15 18.91 12.13 -1.90
N ASN A 16 19.91 11.40 -1.40
CA ASN A 16 21.15 11.14 -2.12
C ASN A 16 21.06 9.81 -2.89
N ARG A 17 21.01 9.89 -4.22
CA ARG A 17 20.67 8.77 -5.13
C ARG A 17 21.85 8.29 -5.96
N ASN A 18 22.97 8.00 -5.31
CA ASN A 18 24.20 7.63 -6.02
C ASN A 18 24.11 6.31 -6.81
N MET A 19 23.20 5.41 -6.43
CA MET A 19 23.07 4.07 -7.02
C MET A 19 21.79 3.89 -7.85
N THR A 20 21.02 4.96 -8.07
CA THR A 20 19.75 4.92 -8.79
C THR A 20 19.93 5.58 -10.16
N HIS A 21 19.91 4.78 -11.22
CA HIS A 21 20.17 5.25 -12.59
C HIS A 21 18.89 5.55 -13.39
N HIS A 22 17.75 4.99 -12.97
CA HIS A 22 16.46 5.23 -13.60
C HIS A 22 15.53 5.96 -12.63
N ILE A 23 15.08 7.13 -13.06
CA ILE A 23 14.18 8.01 -12.34
C ILE A 23 12.92 8.22 -13.19
N ILE A 24 11.77 8.16 -12.53
CA ILE A 24 10.42 8.37 -13.04
C ILE A 24 9.97 9.73 -12.51
N GLU A 25 9.89 10.72 -13.39
CA GLU A 25 9.61 12.12 -13.02
C GLU A 25 8.11 12.47 -12.99
N ASN A 26 7.22 11.47 -12.94
CA ASN A 26 5.78 11.63 -13.08
C ASN A 26 5.02 11.42 -11.76
N GLY A 27 5.64 11.79 -10.63
CA GLY A 27 5.07 11.59 -9.29
C GLY A 27 3.72 12.30 -9.10
N LYS A 28 3.54 13.46 -9.73
CA LYS A 28 2.29 14.23 -9.68
C LYS A 28 1.16 13.55 -10.44
N GLU A 29 1.44 13.04 -11.64
CA GLU A 29 0.51 12.28 -12.46
C GLU A 29 0.11 10.98 -11.77
N ALA A 30 1.08 10.27 -11.19
CA ALA A 30 0.85 9.06 -10.40
C ALA A 30 -0.05 9.35 -9.19
N ALA A 31 0.25 10.39 -8.41
CA ALA A 31 -0.59 10.81 -7.28
C ALA A 31 -2.00 11.22 -7.70
N GLY A 32 -2.16 11.86 -8.87
CA GLY A 32 -3.47 12.16 -9.44
C GLY A 32 -4.27 10.89 -9.76
N LYS A 33 -3.63 9.86 -10.33
CA LYS A 33 -4.27 8.56 -10.57
C LYS A 33 -4.60 7.80 -9.29
N LEU A 34 -3.74 7.90 -8.28
CA LEU A 34 -4.05 7.36 -6.95
C LEU A 34 -5.25 8.08 -6.30
N ALA A 35 -5.35 9.40 -6.49
CA ALA A 35 -6.46 10.21 -5.99
C ALA A 35 -7.79 9.84 -6.69
N GLU A 36 -7.78 9.65 -8.00
CA GLU A 36 -8.94 9.12 -8.75
C GLU A 36 -9.39 7.76 -8.20
N PHE A 37 -8.44 6.85 -7.91
CA PHE A 37 -8.78 5.53 -7.35
C PHE A 37 -9.32 5.63 -5.92
N ARG A 38 -8.73 6.48 -5.07
CA ARG A 38 -9.25 6.81 -3.73
C ARG A 38 -10.71 7.28 -3.82
N ASP A 39 -11.02 8.19 -4.74
CA ASP A 39 -12.38 8.76 -4.85
C ASP A 39 -13.41 7.72 -5.31
N ILE A 40 -13.02 6.74 -6.13
CA ILE A 40 -13.85 5.58 -6.44
C ILE A 40 -14.11 4.75 -5.17
N MET A 41 -13.06 4.43 -4.40
CA MET A 41 -13.21 3.65 -3.18
C MET A 41 -14.15 4.30 -2.16
N LEU A 42 -14.16 5.64 -2.08
CA LEU A 42 -15.06 6.39 -1.21
C LEU A 42 -16.54 6.19 -1.58
N GLN A 43 -16.86 5.96 -2.86
CA GLN A 43 -18.24 5.66 -3.29
C GLN A 43 -18.74 4.33 -2.71
N PHE A 44 -17.83 3.42 -2.36
CA PHE A 44 -18.14 2.15 -1.68
C PHE A 44 -17.98 2.26 -0.16
N ASN A 45 -17.83 3.47 0.41
CA ASN A 45 -17.59 3.70 1.83
C ASN A 45 -16.33 2.97 2.34
N MET A 46 -15.28 2.96 1.52
CA MET A 46 -13.95 2.48 1.88
C MET A 46 -13.01 3.69 1.99
N PHE A 47 -12.19 3.72 3.04
CA PHE A 47 -11.27 4.83 3.33
C PHE A 47 -9.83 4.33 3.19
N PRO A 48 -9.23 4.38 1.98
CA PRO A 48 -7.87 3.91 1.79
C PRO A 48 -6.86 4.86 2.41
N PHE A 49 -5.73 4.32 2.84
CA PHE A 49 -4.61 5.10 3.38
C PHE A 49 -3.30 4.67 2.73
N LEU A 50 -2.33 5.59 2.69
CA LEU A 50 -1.00 5.29 2.14
C LEU A 50 -0.32 4.22 2.98
N ASN A 51 0.28 3.24 2.32
CA ASN A 51 1.04 2.17 2.95
C ASN A 51 2.41 2.02 2.25
N GLY A 52 3.29 1.18 2.80
CA GLY A 52 4.52 0.74 2.12
C GLY A 52 5.36 1.86 1.53
N GLY A 53 5.83 1.66 0.29
CA GLY A 53 6.73 2.59 -0.39
C GLY A 53 6.09 3.94 -0.67
N THR A 54 4.76 3.98 -0.77
CA THR A 54 4.00 5.23 -0.98
C THR A 54 3.92 6.07 0.29
N LEU A 55 3.70 5.45 1.46
CA LEU A 55 3.80 6.13 2.75
C LEU A 55 5.23 6.65 2.99
N LEU A 56 6.24 5.85 2.65
CA LEU A 56 7.65 6.22 2.76
C LEU A 56 7.97 7.44 1.89
N GLY A 57 7.63 7.39 0.60
CA GLY A 57 7.87 8.49 -0.33
C GLY A 57 7.21 9.78 0.13
N TRP A 58 5.94 9.72 0.54
CA TRP A 58 5.24 10.90 1.04
C TRP A 58 5.94 11.45 2.29
N TYR A 59 6.13 10.64 3.34
CA TYR A 59 6.62 11.15 4.62
C TYR A 59 8.06 11.63 4.53
N ARG A 60 8.91 10.92 3.78
CA ARG A 60 10.34 11.19 3.65
C ARG A 60 10.63 12.37 2.74
N GLU A 61 10.07 12.37 1.53
CA GLU A 61 10.49 13.26 0.44
C GLU A 61 9.33 13.99 -0.25
N CYS A 62 8.16 14.04 0.39
CA CYS A 62 6.98 14.79 -0.07
C CYS A 62 6.48 14.39 -1.46
N GLY A 63 6.73 13.15 -1.89
CA GLY A 63 6.44 12.72 -3.25
C GLY A 63 6.25 11.22 -3.38
N ILE A 64 6.24 10.75 -4.62
CA ILE A 64 6.39 9.32 -4.93
C ILE A 64 7.88 9.05 -5.09
N ILE A 65 8.37 7.93 -4.54
CA ILE A 65 9.78 7.55 -4.68
C ILE A 65 10.10 7.42 -6.18
N PRO A 66 11.04 8.22 -6.73
CA PRO A 66 11.20 8.35 -8.18
C PRO A 66 11.66 7.07 -8.89
N HIS A 67 12.08 6.04 -8.17
CA HIS A 67 12.51 4.77 -8.76
C HIS A 67 11.55 3.61 -8.45
N THR A 68 10.39 3.86 -7.83
CA THR A 68 9.35 2.83 -7.64
C THR A 68 8.47 2.67 -8.88
N THR A 69 7.94 1.47 -9.10
CA THR A 69 7.13 1.12 -10.28
C THR A 69 5.63 1.01 -9.98
N ASP A 70 5.26 1.06 -8.71
CA ASP A 70 3.93 0.86 -8.17
C ASP A 70 3.65 1.84 -7.02
N MET A 71 2.40 1.86 -6.57
CA MET A 71 1.95 2.57 -5.39
C MET A 71 1.23 1.60 -4.47
N ASP A 72 1.37 1.80 -3.17
CA ASP A 72 0.82 0.95 -2.12
C ASP A 72 -0.20 1.73 -1.31
N ILE A 73 -1.42 1.21 -1.26
CA ILE A 73 -2.45 1.68 -0.33
C ILE A 73 -3.04 0.49 0.40
N ALA A 74 -3.64 0.76 1.55
CA ALA A 74 -4.36 -0.25 2.30
C ALA A 74 -5.75 0.24 2.71
N VAL A 75 -6.63 -0.70 2.99
CA VAL A 75 -7.91 -0.48 3.66
C VAL A 75 -8.09 -1.55 4.73
N PHE A 76 -8.73 -1.24 5.85
CA PHE A 76 -9.02 -2.28 6.82
C PHE A 76 -9.95 -3.36 6.24
N ALA A 77 -9.65 -4.63 6.53
CA ALA A 77 -10.39 -5.77 6.01
C ALA A 77 -11.90 -5.70 6.34
N LYS A 78 -12.25 -5.18 7.53
CA LYS A 78 -13.65 -4.95 7.96
C LYS A 78 -14.40 -3.91 7.10
N ASP A 79 -13.66 -2.97 6.51
CA ASP A 79 -14.20 -1.88 5.73
C ASP A 79 -14.22 -2.21 4.23
N PHE A 80 -13.54 -3.28 3.80
CA PHE A 80 -13.54 -3.72 2.41
C PHE A 80 -14.94 -4.09 1.91
N ARG A 81 -15.21 -3.78 0.64
CA ARG A 81 -16.46 -4.09 -0.05
C ARG A 81 -16.17 -4.89 -1.33
N PRO A 82 -16.60 -6.17 -1.41
CA PRO A 82 -16.37 -7.00 -2.60
C PRO A 82 -16.94 -6.44 -3.91
N ASP A 83 -17.93 -5.53 -3.84
CA ASP A 83 -18.48 -4.87 -5.02
C ASP A 83 -17.48 -3.99 -5.75
N LEU A 84 -16.39 -3.54 -5.09
CA LEU A 84 -15.27 -2.90 -5.76
C LEU A 84 -14.67 -3.81 -6.85
N VAL A 85 -14.50 -5.11 -6.55
CA VAL A 85 -13.91 -6.07 -7.49
C VAL A 85 -14.79 -6.19 -8.74
N LYS A 86 -16.11 -6.30 -8.55
CA LYS A 86 -17.07 -6.33 -9.66
C LYS A 86 -17.04 -5.04 -10.47
N PHE A 87 -16.94 -3.89 -9.80
CA PHE A 87 -16.84 -2.59 -10.47
C PHE A 87 -15.56 -2.50 -11.32
N LEU A 88 -14.40 -2.89 -10.78
CA LEU A 88 -13.12 -2.86 -11.49
C LEU A 88 -13.09 -3.76 -12.72
N GLN A 89 -13.84 -4.86 -12.72
CA GLN A 89 -14.03 -5.75 -13.87
C GLN A 89 -15.03 -5.22 -14.90
N SER A 90 -15.84 -4.22 -14.54
CA SER A 90 -16.83 -3.64 -15.45
C SER A 90 -16.18 -2.74 -16.51
N ARG A 91 -16.90 -2.55 -17.62
CA ARG A 91 -16.50 -1.60 -18.67
C ARG A 91 -16.51 -0.14 -18.18
N SER A 92 -17.33 0.17 -17.18
CA SER A 92 -17.52 1.53 -16.67
C SER A 92 -16.40 2.01 -15.74
N SER A 93 -15.62 1.10 -15.16
CA SER A 93 -14.48 1.50 -14.33
C SER A 93 -13.38 2.14 -15.19
N PRO A 94 -12.82 3.29 -14.80
CA PRO A 94 -11.65 3.88 -15.46
C PRO A 94 -10.34 3.13 -15.13
N PHE A 95 -10.41 2.20 -14.19
CA PHE A 95 -9.32 1.29 -13.79
C PHE A 95 -9.61 -0.14 -14.22
N GLN A 96 -8.56 -0.92 -14.38
CA GLN A 96 -8.59 -2.36 -14.65
C GLN A 96 -7.99 -3.08 -13.44
N LEU A 97 -8.68 -4.12 -12.97
CA LEU A 97 -8.09 -5.11 -12.09
C LEU A 97 -7.11 -5.96 -12.89
N VAL A 98 -5.85 -6.04 -12.45
CA VAL A 98 -4.77 -6.79 -13.12
C VAL A 98 -4.56 -8.13 -12.42
N ARG A 99 -4.54 -8.11 -11.09
CA ARG A 99 -4.23 -9.27 -10.28
C ARG A 99 -5.03 -9.24 -8.98
N LYS A 100 -5.43 -10.43 -8.50
CA LYS A 100 -5.96 -10.66 -7.16
C LYS A 100 -5.15 -11.77 -6.50
N ILE A 101 -4.65 -11.50 -5.30
CA ILE A 101 -3.97 -12.47 -4.44
C ILE A 101 -4.82 -12.72 -3.19
N GLY A 102 -4.79 -13.95 -2.66
CA GLY A 102 -5.32 -14.33 -1.36
C GLY A 102 -6.84 -14.47 -1.27
N LEU A 103 -7.29 -14.61 -0.02
CA LEU A 103 -8.69 -14.68 0.39
C LEU A 103 -9.00 -13.48 1.28
N LEU A 104 -10.27 -13.06 1.37
CA LEU A 104 -10.68 -11.88 2.15
C LEU A 104 -10.30 -11.93 3.64
N ASN A 105 -10.03 -13.11 4.18
CA ASN A 105 -9.59 -13.35 5.55
C ASN A 105 -8.11 -13.74 5.66
N ASP A 106 -7.39 -13.86 4.54
CA ASP A 106 -6.00 -14.28 4.50
C ASP A 106 -5.27 -13.75 3.25
N SER A 107 -4.38 -12.78 3.49
CA SER A 107 -3.41 -12.30 2.50
C SER A 107 -4.00 -11.70 1.22
N PHE A 108 -5.19 -11.10 1.31
CA PHE A 108 -5.83 -10.42 0.17
C PHE A 108 -5.08 -9.17 -0.31
N GLU A 109 -4.86 -9.09 -1.61
CA GLU A 109 -4.28 -7.94 -2.33
C GLU A 109 -4.94 -7.83 -3.72
N LEU A 110 -5.18 -6.60 -4.18
CA LEU A 110 -5.57 -6.31 -5.56
C LEU A 110 -4.51 -5.42 -6.22
N THR A 111 -3.98 -5.83 -7.36
CA THR A 111 -3.21 -4.94 -8.24
C THR A 111 -4.16 -4.32 -9.25
N VAL A 112 -4.22 -3.00 -9.26
CA VAL A 112 -5.10 -2.22 -10.13
C VAL A 112 -4.26 -1.29 -11.01
N THR A 113 -4.63 -1.12 -12.28
CA THR A 113 -3.94 -0.20 -13.20
C THR A 113 -4.93 0.73 -13.89
N THR A 114 -4.46 1.89 -14.34
CA THR A 114 -5.28 2.84 -15.10
C THR A 114 -5.52 2.33 -16.52
N LYS A 115 -6.76 2.47 -17.02
CA LYS A 115 -7.07 2.12 -18.42
C LYS A 115 -6.58 3.19 -19.40
N THR A 116 -6.57 4.46 -18.98
CA THR A 116 -6.23 5.61 -19.82
C THR A 116 -5.35 6.62 -19.07
N GLY A 117 -4.61 7.44 -19.83
CA GLY A 117 -3.68 8.43 -19.27
C GLY A 117 -2.39 7.79 -18.74
N TYR A 118 -1.87 8.34 -17.65
CA TYR A 118 -0.65 7.85 -17.03
C TYR A 118 -0.83 6.43 -16.49
N LYS A 119 0.00 5.49 -16.96
CA LYS A 119 -0.02 4.09 -16.53
C LYS A 119 0.76 3.91 -15.25
N VAL A 120 0.08 3.46 -14.21
CA VAL A 120 0.69 3.14 -12.92
C VAL A 120 -0.09 2.01 -12.27
N ASN A 121 0.65 1.06 -11.68
CA ASN A 121 0.05 0.01 -10.89
C ASN A 121 -0.14 0.51 -9.45
N THR A 122 -1.24 0.12 -8.83
CA THR A 122 -1.54 0.38 -7.44
C THR A 122 -1.96 -0.91 -6.77
N ASP A 123 -1.21 -1.32 -5.77
CA ASP A 123 -1.52 -2.45 -4.93
C ASP A 123 -2.39 -1.98 -3.75
N LEU A 124 -3.60 -2.54 -3.68
CA LEU A 124 -4.54 -2.35 -2.59
C LEU A 124 -4.49 -3.56 -1.66
N PHE A 125 -3.90 -3.36 -0.49
CA PHE A 125 -3.81 -4.37 0.55
C PHE A 125 -5.01 -4.33 1.50
N LEU A 126 -5.41 -5.51 1.99
CA LEU A 126 -6.24 -5.56 3.20
C LEU A 126 -5.38 -5.53 4.45
N MET A 127 -5.66 -4.54 5.30
CA MET A 127 -5.10 -4.42 6.63
C MET A 127 -5.98 -5.17 7.62
N TYR A 128 -5.44 -6.23 8.21
CA TYR A 128 -6.10 -7.05 9.21
C TYR A 128 -5.74 -6.58 10.61
N GLU A 129 -6.58 -6.92 11.58
CA GLU A 129 -6.30 -6.76 13.00
C GLU A 129 -6.15 -8.15 13.63
N ALA A 130 -5.13 -8.33 14.46
CA ALA A 130 -4.91 -9.55 15.22
C ALA A 130 -4.46 -9.19 16.64
N VAL A 131 -4.77 -10.04 17.61
CA VAL A 131 -4.27 -9.92 18.99
C VAL A 131 -3.12 -10.90 19.16
N ASP A 132 -1.96 -10.42 19.59
CA ASP A 132 -0.81 -11.28 19.87
C ASP A 132 -0.98 -12.06 21.18
N GLY A 133 -0.09 -13.03 21.44
CA GLY A 133 -0.17 -13.89 22.63
C GLY A 133 -0.09 -13.15 23.98
N ASN A 134 0.33 -11.88 23.96
CA ASN A 134 0.39 -11.01 25.14
C ASN A 134 -0.83 -10.06 25.24
N GLY A 135 -1.84 -10.24 24.38
CA GLY A 135 -3.05 -9.41 24.36
C GLY A 135 -2.89 -8.08 23.63
N ASN A 136 -1.77 -7.83 22.94
CA ASN A 136 -1.60 -6.57 22.20
C ASN A 136 -2.20 -6.66 20.80
N VAL A 137 -2.88 -5.59 20.40
CA VAL A 137 -3.39 -5.46 19.03
C VAL A 137 -2.22 -5.18 18.08
N ARG A 138 -2.14 -5.97 17.01
CA ARG A 138 -1.25 -5.81 15.88
C ARG A 138 -2.07 -5.70 14.61
N ASN A 139 -1.55 -4.93 13.66
CA ASN A 139 -2.10 -4.88 12.32
C ASN A 139 -1.18 -5.60 11.35
N TRP A 140 -1.70 -6.02 10.20
CA TRP A 140 -0.88 -6.64 9.18
C TRP A 140 -1.50 -6.62 7.80
N VAL A 141 -0.66 -6.62 6.76
CA VAL A 141 -1.05 -6.95 5.38
C VAL A 141 -0.36 -8.24 4.94
N GLY A 142 -0.92 -8.92 3.95
CA GLY A 142 -0.30 -10.13 3.40
C GLY A 142 0.56 -9.85 2.19
N GLY A 143 1.37 -10.84 1.82
CA GLY A 143 2.05 -10.93 0.53
C GLY A 143 2.17 -12.39 0.10
N ALA A 144 2.36 -12.66 -1.19
CA ALA A 144 2.49 -14.03 -1.68
C ALA A 144 3.51 -14.14 -2.81
N SER A 145 4.25 -15.25 -2.81
CA SER A 145 5.19 -15.62 -3.87
C SER A 145 5.00 -17.09 -4.18
N TYR A 146 4.34 -17.41 -5.30
CA TYR A 146 3.90 -18.77 -5.62
C TYR A 146 3.03 -19.33 -4.48
N THR A 147 3.38 -20.49 -3.93
CA THR A 147 2.70 -21.10 -2.79
C THR A 147 2.99 -20.40 -1.47
N LEU A 148 4.09 -19.64 -1.35
CA LEU A 148 4.53 -19.08 -0.07
C LEU A 148 3.74 -17.82 0.30
N LYS A 149 3.27 -17.77 1.55
CA LYS A 149 2.61 -16.60 2.15
C LYS A 149 3.57 -15.83 3.03
N TYR A 150 3.38 -14.53 3.05
CA TYR A 150 4.10 -13.57 3.88
C TYR A 150 3.12 -12.68 4.61
N LYS A 151 3.57 -12.14 5.74
CA LYS A 151 2.82 -11.23 6.58
C LYS A 151 3.73 -10.08 6.99
N TYR A 152 3.29 -8.86 6.70
CA TYR A 152 3.94 -7.63 7.12
C TYR A 152 3.24 -7.14 8.36
N ILE A 153 3.91 -7.20 9.50
CA ILE A 153 3.31 -6.83 10.78
C ILE A 153 3.50 -5.33 11.01
N TYR A 154 2.50 -4.69 11.57
CA TYR A 154 2.54 -3.30 12.00
C TYR A 154 2.14 -3.22 13.47
N PRO A 155 2.64 -2.23 14.23
CA PRO A 155 2.02 -1.90 15.50
C PRO A 155 0.57 -1.47 15.29
N LYS A 156 -0.23 -1.45 16.36
CA LYS A 156 -1.60 -0.94 16.31
C LYS A 156 -1.64 0.42 15.60
N TYR A 157 -2.45 0.51 14.55
CA TYR A 157 -2.71 1.76 13.84
C TYR A 157 -3.43 2.75 14.75
N ASP A 158 -3.00 4.00 14.66
CA ASP A 158 -3.62 5.13 15.33
C ASP A 158 -4.82 5.67 14.52
N PRO A 159 -5.62 6.61 15.07
CA PRO A 159 -6.62 7.31 14.28
C PRO A 159 -6.01 7.96 13.03
N TRP A 160 -6.87 8.26 12.06
CA TRP A 160 -6.41 8.80 10.79
C TRP A 160 -5.98 10.26 10.86
N CYS A 161 -4.81 10.52 10.26
CA CYS A 161 -4.36 11.84 9.88
C CYS A 161 -4.53 12.04 8.37
N ALA A 162 -4.37 13.28 7.92
CA ALA A 162 -4.37 13.63 6.51
C ALA A 162 -2.95 13.96 6.03
N ALA A 163 -2.68 13.64 4.77
CA ALA A 163 -1.46 13.92 4.05
C ALA A 163 -1.79 14.75 2.80
N ASP A 164 -0.97 15.74 2.47
CA ASP A 164 -0.94 16.34 1.14
C ASP A 164 0.15 15.66 0.32
N LEU A 165 -0.23 15.09 -0.82
CA LEU A 165 0.67 14.53 -1.82
C LEU A 165 0.36 15.19 -3.17
N TYR A 166 1.21 16.14 -3.58
CA TYR A 166 1.04 16.95 -4.81
C TYR A 166 -0.30 17.68 -4.93
N GLY A 167 -0.88 18.12 -3.80
CA GLY A 167 -2.17 18.82 -3.74
C GLY A 167 -3.38 17.90 -3.60
N TYR A 168 -3.17 16.58 -3.52
CA TYR A 168 -4.23 15.60 -3.26
C TYR A 168 -4.18 15.12 -1.82
N LEU A 169 -5.35 15.05 -1.17
CA LEU A 169 -5.46 14.62 0.23
C LEU A 169 -5.58 13.11 0.37
N PHE A 170 -4.75 12.50 1.22
CA PHE A 170 -4.82 11.07 1.53
C PHE A 170 -4.90 10.83 3.03
N TRP A 171 -5.47 9.70 3.43
CA TRP A 171 -5.38 9.23 4.81
C TRP A 171 -4.02 8.58 5.05
N VAL A 172 -3.49 8.81 6.24
CA VAL A 172 -2.25 8.22 6.72
C VAL A 172 -2.37 7.93 8.22
N THR A 173 -1.48 7.09 8.74
CA THR A 173 -1.25 7.01 10.19
C THR A 173 -0.85 8.39 10.73
N CYS A 174 -1.27 8.71 11.96
CA CYS A 174 -0.79 9.91 12.66
C CYS A 174 0.66 9.79 13.15
N SER A 175 1.25 8.58 13.07
CA SER A 175 2.59 8.24 13.53
C SER A 175 3.42 7.61 12.40
N PRO A 176 3.59 8.28 11.24
CA PRO A 176 4.24 7.69 10.06
C PRO A 176 5.65 7.17 10.35
N GLN A 177 6.48 7.93 11.05
CA GLN A 177 7.83 7.50 11.43
C GLN A 177 7.85 6.18 12.22
N LYS A 178 6.87 5.96 13.09
CA LYS A 178 6.77 4.71 13.86
C LYS A 178 6.52 3.52 12.94
N MET A 179 5.65 3.68 11.94
CA MET A 179 5.38 2.62 10.96
C MET A 179 6.61 2.37 10.07
N LEU A 180 7.26 3.43 9.60
CA LEU A 180 8.43 3.33 8.74
C LEU A 180 9.66 2.74 9.43
N ILE A 181 9.90 3.06 10.71
CA ILE A 181 10.95 2.39 11.49
C ILE A 181 10.66 0.90 11.63
N PHE A 182 9.39 0.53 11.81
CA PHE A 182 8.99 -0.86 11.94
C PHE A 182 9.20 -1.62 10.61
N GLU A 183 8.84 -1.01 9.49
CA GLU A 183 8.92 -1.61 8.16
C GLU A 183 10.33 -1.58 7.55
N TYR A 184 11.04 -0.47 7.63
CA TYR A 184 12.33 -0.24 6.96
C TYR A 184 13.53 -0.14 7.91
N GLY A 185 13.30 -0.17 9.23
CA GLY A 185 14.36 -0.06 10.24
C GLY A 185 14.82 1.36 10.53
N ASN A 186 15.88 1.49 11.33
CA ASN A 186 16.38 2.78 11.80
C ASN A 186 16.94 3.68 10.68
N LEU A 187 17.32 3.10 9.53
CA LEU A 187 17.85 3.81 8.37
C LEU A 187 16.79 4.07 7.29
N TRP A 188 15.50 4.05 7.65
CA TRP A 188 14.37 4.29 6.72
C TRP A 188 14.47 5.59 5.91
N TYR A 189 15.22 6.58 6.42
CA TYR A 189 15.41 7.88 5.77
C TYR A 189 16.50 7.86 4.67
N GLU A 190 17.26 6.77 4.54
CA GLU A 190 18.26 6.62 3.48
C GLU A 190 17.62 6.09 2.19
N ASP A 191 18.24 6.39 1.05
CA ASP A 191 17.81 5.86 -0.25
C ASP A 191 18.21 4.39 -0.35
N LEU A 192 17.28 3.54 -0.78
CA LEU A 192 17.56 2.16 -1.15
C LEU A 192 17.08 1.99 -2.60
N PRO A 193 17.99 1.76 -3.57
CA PRO A 193 17.60 1.58 -4.95
C PRO A 193 16.60 0.44 -5.09
N SER A 194 15.55 0.62 -5.91
CA SER A 194 14.54 -0.43 -6.12
C SER A 194 15.13 -1.73 -6.65
N SER A 195 16.23 -1.65 -7.40
CA SER A 195 16.98 -2.83 -7.88
C SER A 195 17.61 -3.67 -6.77
N GLN A 196 17.80 -3.11 -5.57
CA GLN A 196 18.32 -3.79 -4.39
C GLN A 196 17.21 -4.09 -3.36
N TYR A 197 15.99 -3.60 -3.58
CA TYR A 197 14.87 -3.85 -2.68
C TYR A 197 14.15 -5.15 -3.07
N ASN A 198 13.98 -6.03 -2.09
CA ASN A 198 13.20 -7.25 -2.23
C ASN A 198 12.11 -7.27 -1.16
N TRP A 199 10.86 -7.10 -1.55
CA TRP A 199 9.73 -6.96 -0.63
C TRP A 199 9.58 -8.08 0.41
N LYS A 200 10.07 -9.31 0.14
CA LYS A 200 9.99 -10.45 1.09
C LYS A 200 11.21 -10.59 1.99
N ASN A 201 12.29 -9.88 1.70
CA ASN A 201 13.58 -10.06 2.38
C ASN A 201 14.15 -8.74 2.95
N SER A 202 13.86 -7.60 2.33
CA SER A 202 14.40 -6.29 2.71
C SER A 202 13.56 -5.57 3.75
N ALA A 203 12.25 -5.81 3.80
CA ALA A 203 11.37 -5.24 4.82
C ALA A 203 11.64 -5.92 6.18
N ASN A 204 11.85 -5.15 7.24
CA ASN A 204 12.15 -5.66 8.57
C ASN A 204 10.94 -6.27 9.28
N ASN A 205 9.73 -5.93 8.83
CA ASN A 205 8.48 -6.39 9.42
C ASN A 205 7.84 -7.58 8.71
N VAL A 206 8.51 -8.15 7.71
CA VAL A 206 8.00 -9.29 6.95
C VAL A 206 8.37 -10.61 7.63
N GLN A 207 7.44 -11.54 7.65
CA GLN A 207 7.66 -12.91 8.09
C GLN A 207 6.89 -13.91 7.22
N ARG A 208 7.37 -15.15 7.15
CA ARG A 208 6.62 -16.23 6.51
C ARG A 208 5.32 -16.47 7.28
N ASN A 209 4.23 -16.67 6.55
CA ASN A 209 2.87 -16.85 7.09
C ASN A 209 2.22 -18.16 6.61
N GLY A 210 3.05 -19.18 6.37
CA GLY A 210 2.63 -20.47 5.82
C GLY A 210 2.67 -20.53 4.30
N GLU A 211 1.88 -21.44 3.74
CA GLU A 211 1.80 -21.70 2.31
C GLU A 211 0.38 -22.10 1.89
N TRP A 212 0.05 -21.84 0.63
CA TRP A 212 -1.11 -22.41 -0.06
C TRP A 212 -0.73 -23.77 -0.63
N ARG A 213 -1.69 -24.69 -0.67
CA ARG A 213 -1.55 -25.92 -1.46
C ARG A 213 -1.61 -25.57 -2.95
N GLU A 214 -1.02 -26.40 -3.79
CA GLU A 214 -1.00 -26.14 -5.24
C GLU A 214 -2.41 -26.09 -5.83
N GLU A 215 -3.33 -26.95 -5.36
CA GLU A 215 -4.73 -26.92 -5.78
C GLU A 215 -5.47 -25.62 -5.41
N GLU A 216 -4.96 -24.84 -4.45
CA GLU A 216 -5.58 -23.59 -4.01
C GLU A 216 -5.12 -22.40 -4.88
N LEU A 217 -4.04 -22.54 -5.65
CA LEU A 217 -3.42 -21.45 -6.42
C LEU A 217 -4.38 -20.82 -7.44
N GLU A 218 -5.19 -21.63 -8.13
CA GLU A 218 -6.17 -21.12 -9.11
C GLU A 218 -7.22 -20.20 -8.47
N GLN A 219 -7.50 -20.38 -7.18
CA GLN A 219 -8.47 -19.55 -6.45
C GLN A 219 -7.83 -18.29 -5.85
N VAL A 220 -6.63 -18.45 -5.29
CA VAL A 220 -5.94 -17.41 -4.50
C VAL A 220 -4.96 -16.58 -5.32
N TYR A 221 -4.66 -16.94 -6.57
CA TYR A 221 -3.83 -16.14 -7.46
C TYR A 221 -4.50 -16.04 -8.83
N VAL A 222 -5.18 -14.93 -9.07
CA VAL A 222 -5.95 -14.71 -10.31
C VAL A 222 -5.38 -13.53 -11.07
N MET A 223 -5.04 -13.76 -12.33
CA MET A 223 -4.71 -12.71 -13.30
C MET A 223 -5.95 -12.42 -14.16
N TYR A 224 -6.17 -11.15 -14.52
CA TYR A 224 -7.34 -10.67 -15.25
C TYR A 224 -6.99 -10.06 -16.61
#